data_AF-A0AB37JE53-F1
#
_entry.id   AF-A0AB37JE53-F1
#
_cell.length_a   1.000
_cell.length_b   1.000
_cell.length_c   1.000
_cell.angle_alpha   90.00
_cell.angle_beta   90.00
_cell.angle_gamma   90.00
#
_symmetry.space_group_name_H-M   'P 1'
#
loop_
_entity.id
_entity.type
_entity.pdbx_description
1 polymer ?
#
loop_
_entity_poly.entity_id
_entity_poly.type
_entity_poly.pdbx_seq_one_letter_code
_entity_poly.pdbx_strand_id
1 'polypeptide(L)'
;MMFFLLIINVGFIFFIHYIKKWVFKYGVNHPSSNKRYLNLLQFVKFAPLIALLVLFVLVLTTLHTKAGIRLSHAWYAAQFWAYYTFLFCSYMITKKKFFLFSMIISLLIAIYNTPLFHFENLFIGHYVVVADIFGTLMFINLWIAISKILVEMKNK
;
A
#
# COMPACT_ATOMS: atom_id res chain seq x y z
N MET A 1 20.74 -4.26 -2.53
CA MET A 1 19.35 -4.66 -2.22
C MET A 1 18.72 -3.81 -1.12
N MET A 2 19.25 -3.82 0.11
CA MET A 2 18.70 -3.07 1.24
C MET A 2 18.61 -1.55 0.99
N PHE A 3 19.65 -0.96 0.39
CA PHE A 3 19.61 0.44 -0.04
C PHE A 3 18.53 0.74 -1.08
N PHE A 4 18.24 -0.21 -1.98
CA PHE A 4 17.19 -0.06 -2.99
C PHE A 4 15.79 -0.10 -2.36
N LEU A 5 15.56 -1.04 -1.43
CA LEU A 5 14.32 -1.10 -0.63
C LEU A 5 14.14 0.20 0.18
N LEU A 6 15.22 0.72 0.77
CA LEU A 6 15.21 1.97 1.53
C LEU A 6 14.88 3.18 0.66
N ILE A 7 15.51 3.31 -0.51
CA ILE A 7 15.23 4.39 -1.47
C ILE A 7 13.77 4.36 -1.92
N ILE A 8 13.24 3.17 -2.24
CA ILE A 8 11.82 3.00 -2.59
C ILE A 8 10.94 3.44 -1.42
N ASN A 9 11.23 2.99 -0.20
CA ASN A 9 10.42 3.31 0.96
C ASN A 9 10.37 4.82 1.25
N VAL A 10 11.53 5.47 1.25
CA VAL A 10 11.63 6.92 1.44
C VAL A 10 10.89 7.66 0.34
N GLY A 11 11.07 7.24 -0.93
CA GLY A 11 10.33 7.80 -2.06
C GLY A 11 8.81 7.67 -1.90
N PHE A 12 8.32 6.50 -1.49
CA PHE A 12 6.91 6.28 -1.18
C PHE A 12 6.42 7.18 -0.06
N ILE A 13 7.22 7.39 0.99
CA ILE A 13 6.81 8.23 2.12
C ILE A 13 6.57 9.67 1.67
N PHE A 14 7.52 10.25 0.95
CA PHE A 14 7.38 11.60 0.39
C PHE A 14 6.23 11.68 -0.60
N PHE A 15 6.04 10.66 -1.42
CA PHE A 15 4.99 10.66 -2.43
C PHE A 15 3.58 10.58 -1.82
N ILE A 16 3.38 9.75 -0.78
CA ILE A 16 2.12 9.71 -0.02
C ILE A 16 1.81 11.08 0.57
N HIS A 17 2.82 11.74 1.15
CA HIS A 17 2.63 13.08 1.69
C HIS A 17 2.24 14.10 0.61
N TYR A 18 2.87 14.03 -0.56
CA TYR A 18 2.53 14.85 -1.72
C TYR A 18 1.09 14.62 -2.18
N ILE A 19 0.68 13.36 -2.40
CA ILE A 19 -0.69 13.01 -2.80
C ILE A 19 -1.69 13.56 -1.80
N LYS A 20 -1.47 13.36 -0.50
CA LYS A 20 -2.36 13.83 0.56
C LYS A 20 -2.61 15.34 0.44
N LYS A 21 -1.57 16.14 0.18
CA LYS A 21 -1.69 17.60 -0.02
C LYS A 21 -2.58 17.93 -1.23
N TRP A 22 -2.46 17.19 -2.33
CA TRP A 22 -3.32 17.35 -3.51
C TRP A 22 -4.76 16.91 -3.23
N VAL A 23 -4.96 15.77 -2.58
CA VAL A 23 -6.29 15.29 -2.20
C VAL A 23 -7.00 16.32 -1.31
N PHE A 24 -6.32 16.95 -0.36
CA PHE A 24 -6.91 18.03 0.42
C PHE A 24 -7.25 19.26 -0.42
N LYS A 25 -6.36 19.71 -1.30
CA LYS A 25 -6.60 20.90 -2.13
C LYS A 25 -7.81 20.74 -3.05
N TYR A 26 -8.04 19.55 -3.60
CA TYR A 26 -9.12 19.29 -4.56
C TYR A 26 -10.38 18.71 -3.91
N GLY A 27 -10.23 18.00 -2.79
CA GLY A 27 -11.34 17.41 -2.04
C GLY A 27 -12.25 18.45 -1.39
N VAL A 28 -11.70 19.61 -0.99
CA VAL A 28 -12.47 20.72 -0.40
C VAL A 28 -13.49 21.34 -1.36
N ASN A 29 -13.25 21.27 -2.67
CA ASN A 29 -14.14 21.86 -3.68
C ASN A 29 -15.26 20.92 -4.13
N HIS A 30 -15.30 19.68 -3.63
CA HIS A 30 -16.35 18.70 -3.93
C HIS A 30 -17.05 18.28 -2.62
N PRO A 31 -17.98 19.11 -2.11
CA PRO A 31 -18.66 18.89 -0.81
C PRO A 31 -19.47 17.60 -0.75
N SER A 32 -19.80 17.00 -1.89
CA SER A 32 -20.47 15.70 -2.01
C SER A 32 -19.50 14.54 -2.24
N SER A 33 -18.26 14.62 -1.72
CA SER A 33 -17.24 13.57 -1.79
C SER A 33 -17.85 12.23 -1.37
N ASN A 34 -18.12 11.45 -2.41
CA ASN A 34 -19.09 10.38 -2.49
C ASN A 34 -18.90 9.39 -1.33
N LYS A 35 -19.94 9.03 -0.58
CA LYS A 35 -19.88 7.99 0.50
C LYS A 35 -19.12 6.74 0.06
N ARG A 36 -19.20 6.41 -1.24
CA ARG A 36 -18.43 5.38 -1.93
C ARG A 36 -16.91 5.57 -1.84
N TYR A 37 -16.39 6.77 -2.04
CA TYR A 37 -14.96 7.08 -1.91
C TYR A 37 -14.48 6.87 -0.47
N LEU A 38 -15.21 7.39 0.53
CA LEU A 38 -14.83 7.26 1.93
C LEU A 38 -14.82 5.80 2.38
N ASN A 39 -15.83 5.02 1.98
CA ASN A 39 -15.88 3.59 2.24
C ASN A 39 -14.72 2.84 1.58
N LEU A 40 -14.37 3.19 0.34
CA LEU A 40 -13.27 2.55 -0.38
C LEU A 40 -11.92 2.89 0.28
N LEU A 41 -11.72 4.14 0.71
CA LEU A 41 -10.51 4.55 1.43
C LEU A 41 -10.40 3.85 2.79
N GLN A 42 -11.52 3.69 3.51
CA GLN A 42 -11.56 2.88 4.74
C GLN A 42 -11.21 1.42 4.46
N PHE A 43 -11.70 0.83 3.39
CA PHE A 43 -11.34 -0.54 3.01
C PHE A 43 -9.83 -0.67 2.71
N VAL A 44 -9.27 0.25 1.92
CA VAL A 44 -7.83 0.27 1.56
C VAL A 44 -6.94 0.33 2.80
N LYS A 45 -7.37 1.08 3.82
CA LYS A 45 -6.65 1.18 5.09
C LYS A 45 -6.45 -0.18 5.77
N PHE A 46 -7.47 -1.06 5.75
CA PHE A 46 -7.42 -2.37 6.40
C PHE A 46 -7.00 -3.51 5.46
N ALA A 47 -7.00 -3.31 4.14
CA ALA A 47 -6.73 -4.34 3.15
C ALA A 47 -5.40 -5.10 3.38
N PRO A 48 -4.26 -4.45 3.71
CA PRO A 48 -3.02 -5.19 3.99
C PRO A 48 -3.13 -6.16 5.17
N LEU A 49 -3.86 -5.78 6.22
CA LEU A 49 -4.06 -6.64 7.40
C LEU A 49 -4.95 -7.85 7.04
N ILE A 50 -6.01 -7.61 6.26
CA ILE A 50 -6.90 -8.69 5.80
C ILE A 50 -6.12 -9.66 4.91
N ALA A 51 -5.30 -9.15 3.98
CA ALA A 51 -4.46 -9.98 3.10
C ALA A 51 -3.46 -10.82 3.91
N LEU A 52 -2.81 -10.23 4.92
CA LEU A 52 -1.91 -10.96 5.81
C LEU A 52 -2.64 -12.06 6.57
N LEU A 53 -3.84 -11.79 7.10
CA LEU A 53 -4.64 -12.77 7.83
C LEU A 53 -5.05 -13.96 6.93
N VAL A 54 -5.53 -13.68 5.72
CA VAL A 54 -5.90 -14.72 4.75
C VAL A 54 -4.68 -15.58 4.40
N LEU A 55 -3.53 -14.95 4.13
CA LEU A 55 -2.30 -15.68 3.80
C LEU A 55 -1.71 -16.42 4.99
N PHE A 56 -1.88 -15.93 6.21
CA PHE A 56 -1.51 -16.64 7.43
C PHE A 56 -2.30 -17.95 7.55
N VAL A 57 -3.62 -17.90 7.38
CA VAL A 57 -4.46 -19.11 7.39
C VAL A 57 -4.07 -20.06 6.26
N LEU A 58 -3.83 -19.54 5.05
CA LEU A 58 -3.42 -20.35 3.90
C LEU A 58 -2.07 -21.06 4.14
N VAL A 59 -1.08 -20.33 4.67
CA VAL A 59 0.25 -20.86 5.00
C VAL A 59 0.18 -21.92 6.09
N LEU A 60 -0.63 -21.70 7.12
CA LEU A 60 -0.83 -22.69 8.19
C LEU A 60 -1.54 -23.96 7.74
N THR A 61 -2.44 -23.87 6.76
CA THR A 61 -3.32 -25.00 6.35
C THR A 61 -2.82 -25.77 5.15
N THR A 62 -2.11 -25.13 4.21
CA THR A 62 -1.77 -25.73 2.90
C THR A 62 -0.31 -25.60 2.50
N LEU A 63 0.42 -24.60 3.00
CA LEU A 63 1.77 -24.25 2.53
C LEU A 63 2.77 -24.23 3.69
N HIS A 64 3.05 -25.41 4.26
CA HIS A 64 3.97 -25.59 5.39
C HIS A 64 5.45 -25.31 5.07
N THR A 65 5.83 -25.15 3.80
CA THR A 65 7.23 -24.92 3.41
C THR A 65 7.56 -23.42 3.34
N LYS A 66 8.64 -23.00 4.01
CA LYS A 66 9.13 -21.61 4.03
C LYS A 66 8.05 -20.58 4.46
N ALA A 67 7.23 -20.94 5.44
CA ALA A 67 6.10 -20.14 5.93
C ALA A 67 6.45 -18.68 6.24
N GLY A 68 7.55 -18.42 6.96
CA GLY A 68 7.98 -17.07 7.32
C GLY A 68 8.31 -16.21 6.09
N ILE A 69 9.06 -16.76 5.14
CA ILE A 69 9.44 -16.07 3.89
C ILE A 69 8.20 -15.70 3.07
N ARG A 70 7.26 -16.64 2.94
CA ARG A 70 5.99 -16.42 2.23
C ARG A 70 5.17 -15.31 2.88
N LEU A 71 5.09 -15.30 4.21
CA LEU A 71 4.30 -14.33 4.96
C LEU A 71 4.91 -12.92 4.89
N SER A 72 6.22 -12.79 5.05
CA SER A 72 6.92 -11.50 4.94
C SER A 72 6.87 -10.94 3.52
N HIS A 73 7.04 -11.79 2.50
CA HIS A 73 6.88 -11.40 1.11
C HIS A 73 5.44 -10.92 0.82
N ALA A 74 4.45 -11.69 1.27
CA ALA A 74 3.04 -11.33 1.16
C ALA A 74 2.72 -9.99 1.83
N TRP A 75 3.25 -9.78 3.03
CA TRP A 75 3.09 -8.54 3.77
C TRP A 75 3.66 -7.34 3.00
N TYR A 76 4.85 -7.50 2.43
CA TYR A 76 5.50 -6.47 1.64
C TYR A 76 4.73 -6.19 0.32
N ALA A 77 4.33 -7.23 -0.40
CA ALA A 77 3.57 -7.11 -1.64
C ALA A 77 2.19 -6.45 -1.42
N ALA A 78 1.52 -6.75 -0.30
CA ALA A 78 0.23 -6.16 0.05
C ALA A 78 0.29 -4.62 0.17
N GLN A 79 1.44 -4.05 0.55
CA GLN A 79 1.61 -2.59 0.62
C GLN A 79 1.51 -1.94 -0.76
N PHE A 80 2.06 -2.57 -1.80
CA PHE A 80 1.97 -2.05 -3.17
C PHE A 80 0.55 -2.09 -3.71
N TRP A 81 -0.22 -3.14 -3.37
CA TRP A 81 -1.63 -3.24 -3.71
C TRP A 81 -2.48 -2.17 -3.00
N ALA A 82 -2.23 -1.92 -1.71
CA ALA A 82 -2.91 -0.86 -0.99
C ALA A 82 -2.55 0.53 -1.53
N TYR A 83 -1.28 0.74 -1.89
CA TYR A 83 -0.83 1.98 -2.48
C TYR A 83 -1.42 2.23 -3.88
N TYR A 84 -1.45 1.21 -4.74
CA TYR A 84 -2.16 1.25 -6.03
C TYR A 84 -3.61 1.72 -5.84
N THR A 85 -4.31 1.11 -4.89
CA THR A 85 -5.72 1.43 -4.64
C THR A 85 -5.90 2.82 -4.05
N PHE A 86 -4.96 3.27 -3.20
CA PHE A 86 -4.93 4.65 -2.70
C PHE A 86 -4.71 5.68 -3.82
N LEU A 87 -3.86 5.38 -4.80
CA LEU A 87 -3.66 6.21 -5.99
C LEU A 87 -4.92 6.28 -6.85
N PHE A 88 -5.60 5.14 -7.03
CA PHE A 88 -6.89 5.09 -7.71
C PHE A 88 -7.92 5.98 -7.04
N CYS A 89 -8.08 5.87 -5.71
CA CYS A 89 -8.91 6.78 -4.92
C CYS A 89 -8.54 8.25 -5.16
N SER A 90 -7.24 8.56 -5.05
CA SER A 90 -6.75 9.93 -5.20
C SER A 90 -7.02 10.49 -6.60
N TYR A 91 -6.92 9.66 -7.64
CA TYR A 91 -7.31 10.02 -9.00
C TYR A 91 -8.80 10.30 -9.13
N MET A 92 -9.66 9.53 -8.46
CA MET A 92 -11.12 9.76 -8.51
C MET A 92 -11.51 11.16 -8.05
N ILE A 93 -10.83 11.71 -7.04
CA ILE A 93 -11.06 13.07 -6.52
C ILE A 93 -10.37 14.13 -7.38
N THR A 94 -9.08 13.96 -7.63
CA THR A 94 -8.26 15.02 -8.22
C THR A 94 -8.37 15.08 -9.75
N LYS A 95 -8.78 13.98 -10.40
CA LYS A 95 -8.83 13.77 -11.86
C LYS A 95 -7.53 14.09 -12.61
N LYS A 96 -6.39 14.20 -11.92
CA LYS A 96 -5.09 14.51 -12.54
C LYS A 96 -4.48 13.26 -13.17
N LYS A 97 -4.12 13.35 -14.46
CA LYS A 97 -3.45 12.27 -15.22
C LYS A 97 -2.19 11.74 -14.53
N PHE A 98 -1.47 12.58 -13.79
CA PHE A 98 -0.30 12.19 -13.01
C PHE A 98 -0.57 11.02 -12.05
N PHE A 99 -1.70 11.03 -11.32
CA PHE A 99 -2.05 9.93 -10.41
C PHE A 99 -2.40 8.65 -11.18
N LEU A 100 -2.95 8.77 -12.39
CA LEU A 100 -3.23 7.64 -13.26
C LEU A 100 -1.94 6.98 -13.75
N PHE A 101 -0.94 7.75 -14.18
CA PHE A 101 0.37 7.20 -14.55
C PHE A 101 1.06 6.53 -13.35
N SER A 102 1.07 7.19 -12.19
CA SER A 102 1.64 6.62 -10.96
C SER A 102 0.92 5.33 -10.53
N MET A 103 -0.40 5.27 -10.72
CA MET A 103 -1.20 4.08 -10.45
C MET A 103 -0.80 2.92 -11.36
N ILE A 104 -0.64 3.14 -12.67
CA ILE A 104 -0.20 2.10 -13.61
C ILE A 104 1.18 1.56 -13.21
N ILE A 105 2.13 2.43 -12.87
CA ILE A 105 3.46 2.02 -12.42
C ILE A 105 3.36 1.17 -11.14
N SER A 106 2.54 1.59 -10.19
CA SER A 106 2.30 0.83 -8.96
C SER A 106 1.69 -0.54 -9.23
N LEU A 107 0.80 -0.66 -10.22
CA LEU A 107 0.19 -1.92 -10.61
C LEU A 107 1.23 -2.88 -11.18
N LEU A 108 2.09 -2.40 -12.09
CA LEU A 108 3.17 -3.21 -12.67
C LEU A 108 4.13 -3.72 -11.59
N ILE A 109 4.48 -2.87 -10.62
CA ILE A 109 5.33 -3.25 -9.49
C ILE A 109 4.62 -4.28 -8.60
N ALA A 110 3.32 -4.10 -8.32
CA ALA A 110 2.56 -5.04 -7.52
C ALA A 110 2.47 -6.42 -8.19
N ILE A 111 2.18 -6.47 -9.50
CA ILE A 111 2.13 -7.71 -10.28
C ILE A 111 3.50 -8.38 -10.29
N TYR A 112 4.57 -7.62 -10.53
CA TYR A 112 5.93 -8.14 -10.55
C TYR A 112 6.36 -8.71 -9.19
N ASN A 113 5.96 -8.06 -8.08
CA ASN A 113 6.26 -8.50 -6.71
C ASN A 113 5.28 -9.55 -6.17
N THR A 114 4.26 -9.97 -6.93
CA THR A 114 3.30 -10.99 -6.47
C THR A 114 3.86 -12.43 -6.57
N PRO A 115 4.54 -12.86 -7.64
CA PRO A 115 5.09 -14.21 -7.71
C PRO A 115 6.33 -14.39 -6.81
N LEU A 116 6.21 -15.27 -5.81
CA LEU A 116 7.27 -15.60 -4.85
C LEU A 116 8.54 -16.16 -5.52
N PHE A 117 8.41 -16.89 -6.63
CA PHE A 117 9.52 -17.60 -7.28
C PHE A 117 10.64 -16.68 -7.77
N HIS A 118 10.33 -15.42 -8.06
CA HIS A 118 11.33 -14.44 -8.48
C HIS A 118 12.10 -13.83 -7.29
N PHE A 119 11.51 -13.89 -6.10
CA PHE A 119 12.00 -13.25 -4.88
C PHE A 119 12.48 -14.24 -3.81
N GLU A 120 12.46 -15.54 -4.10
CA GLU A 120 12.87 -16.56 -3.12
C GLU A 120 14.32 -16.38 -2.65
N ASN A 121 15.21 -15.92 -3.55
CA ASN A 121 16.60 -15.57 -3.22
C ASN A 121 16.73 -14.22 -2.51
N LEU A 122 15.72 -13.35 -2.60
CA LEU A 122 15.70 -12.02 -1.98
C LEU A 122 15.23 -12.06 -0.53
N PHE A 123 14.43 -13.06 -0.15
CA PHE A 123 13.92 -13.26 1.20
C PHE A 123 14.63 -14.43 1.90
N ILE A 124 15.96 -14.37 1.99
CA ILE A 124 16.77 -15.33 2.74
C ILE A 124 17.47 -14.62 3.90
N GLY A 125 17.38 -15.19 5.11
CA GLY A 125 18.08 -14.68 6.30
C GLY A 125 17.64 -13.27 6.71
N HIS A 126 18.61 -12.38 6.95
CA HIS A 126 18.36 -11.02 7.46
C HIS A 126 17.48 -10.13 6.58
N TYR A 127 17.37 -10.42 5.27
CA TYR A 127 16.58 -9.60 4.35
C TYR A 127 15.06 -9.69 4.59
N VAL A 128 14.60 -10.77 5.22
CA VAL A 128 13.20 -10.96 5.63
C VAL A 128 12.80 -9.91 6.67
N VAL A 129 13.61 -9.78 7.72
CA VAL A 129 13.38 -8.81 8.81
C VAL A 129 13.39 -7.38 8.27
N VAL A 130 14.32 -7.08 7.36
CA VAL A 130 14.42 -5.76 6.72
C VAL A 130 13.16 -5.46 5.90
N ALA A 131 12.67 -6.41 5.10
CA ALA A 131 11.45 -6.25 4.32
C ALA A 131 10.22 -6.04 5.21
N ASP A 132 10.14 -6.71 6.37
CA ASP A 132 9.04 -6.54 7.32
C ASP A 132 9.05 -5.16 8.00
N ILE A 133 10.22 -4.67 8.40
CA ILE A 133 10.38 -3.30 8.93
C ILE A 133 9.95 -2.27 7.88
N PHE A 134 10.38 -2.47 6.63
CA PHE A 134 10.03 -1.57 5.55
C PHE A 134 8.54 -1.64 5.16
N GLY A 135 7.95 -2.84 5.14
CA GLY A 135 6.52 -3.02 4.89
C GLY A 135 5.67 -2.40 5.99
N THR A 136 6.08 -2.52 7.26
CA THR A 136 5.38 -1.89 8.39
C THR A 136 5.47 -0.37 8.36
N LEU A 137 6.63 0.21 7.99
CA LEU A 137 6.75 1.66 7.81
C LEU A 137 5.85 2.18 6.69
N MET A 138 5.79 1.49 5.53
CA MET A 138 4.89 1.84 4.43
C MET A 138 3.42 1.79 4.89
N PHE A 139 3.05 0.72 5.61
CA PHE A 139 1.71 0.53 6.15
C PHE A 139 1.32 1.69 7.10
N ILE A 140 2.15 1.99 8.09
CA ILE A 140 1.89 3.05 9.08
C ILE A 140 1.73 4.40 8.38
N ASN A 141 2.61 4.72 7.43
CA ASN A 141 2.53 6.00 6.74
C ASN A 141 1.26 6.13 5.88
N LEU A 142 0.91 5.08 5.13
CA LEU A 142 -0.34 5.05 4.35
C LEU A 142 -1.56 5.14 5.27
N TRP A 143 -1.54 4.43 6.40
CA TRP A 143 -2.60 4.44 7.41
C TRP A 143 -2.82 5.83 8.00
N ILE A 144 -1.75 6.52 8.38
CA ILE A 144 -1.80 7.89 8.90
C ILE A 144 -2.34 8.85 7.83
N ALA A 145 -1.87 8.72 6.59
CA ALA A 145 -2.33 9.56 5.49
C ALA A 145 -3.82 9.39 5.23
N ILE A 146 -4.30 8.15 5.10
CA ILE A 146 -5.72 7.83 4.91
C ILE A 146 -6.55 8.33 6.10
N SER A 147 -6.08 8.11 7.34
CA SER A 147 -6.83 8.54 8.53
C SER A 147 -6.99 10.06 8.60
N LYS A 148 -5.93 10.82 8.27
CA LYS A 148 -6.01 12.29 8.17
C LYS A 148 -6.98 12.73 7.08
N ILE A 149 -6.95 12.07 5.93
CA ILE A 149 -7.86 12.32 4.81
C ILE A 149 -9.32 12.09 5.21
N LEU A 150 -9.61 10.98 5.91
CA LEU A 150 -10.96 10.65 6.39
C LEU A 150 -11.50 11.64 7.42
N VAL A 151 -10.67 12.05 8.40
CA VAL A 151 -11.09 13.00 9.45
C VAL A 151 -11.41 14.36 8.85
N GLU A 152 -10.53 14.89 8.00
CA GLU A 152 -10.70 16.22 7.40
C GLU A 152 -11.95 16.29 6.49
N MET A 153 -12.25 15.21 5.76
CA MET A 153 -13.43 15.14 4.89
C MET A 153 -14.73 14.81 5.61
N LYS A 154 -14.68 14.30 6.86
CA LYS A 154 -15.87 14.06 7.69
C LYS A 154 -16.27 15.30 8.50
N ASN A 155 -15.28 16.14 8.84
CA ASN A 155 -15.49 17.35 9.64
C ASN A 155 -15.88 18.58 8.79
N LYS A 156 -15.95 18.45 7.47
CA LYS A 156 -16.41 19.48 6.53
C LYS A 156 -17.71 19.03 5.89
#